data_AF-A0A851D7E5-F1
#
_entry.id   AF-A0A851D7E5-F1
#
_cell.length_a   1.000
_cell.length_b   1.000
_cell.length_c   1.000
_cell.angle_alpha   90.00
_cell.angle_beta   90.00
_cell.angle_gamma   90.00
#
_symmetry.space_group_name_H-M   'P 1'
#
loop_
_entity.id
_entity.type
_entity.pdbx_description
1 polymer ?
#
loop_
_entity_poly.entity_id
_entity_poly.type
_entity_poly.pdbx_seq_one_letter_code
_entity_poly.pdbx_strand_id
1 'polypeptide(L)'
;ERERERDRDEEGGAAAAERGPGAAYHMFVLMEDLLDKLKLLSYEEEALRRHNMRPLSRHYFALPTNPGEQFFMFCTLAAWLITKAGHPFEQPQEYDDPNAVISNVLSQLRSF
;
A
#
# COMPACT_ATOMS: atom_id res chain seq x y z
N GLU A 1 14.10 -25.70 13.53
CA GLU A 1 12.94 -24.83 13.24
C GLU A 1 13.00 -23.45 13.91
N ARG A 2 13.61 -23.28 15.09
CA ARG A 2 13.70 -21.98 15.81
C ARG A 2 14.80 -21.01 15.32
N GLU A 3 15.69 -21.45 14.45
CA GLU A 3 16.80 -20.63 13.93
C GLU A 3 16.41 -19.85 12.67
N ARG A 4 15.41 -20.30 11.91
CA ARG A 4 14.99 -19.65 10.65
C ARG A 4 14.02 -18.48 10.83
N GLU A 5 13.52 -18.27 12.05
CA GLU A 5 12.69 -17.11 12.41
C GLU A 5 13.54 -15.92 12.88
N ARG A 6 14.71 -16.15 13.51
CA ARG A 6 15.57 -15.06 14.00
C ARG A 6 16.29 -14.31 12.88
N ASP A 7 16.71 -15.01 11.83
CA ASP A 7 17.41 -14.37 10.70
C ASP A 7 16.53 -13.36 9.94
N ARG A 8 15.21 -13.56 9.95
CA ARG A 8 14.27 -12.72 9.18
C ARG A 8 14.02 -11.36 9.84
N ASP A 9 14.09 -11.31 11.16
CA ASP A 9 13.92 -10.06 11.93
C ASP A 9 15.23 -9.25 11.96
N GLU A 10 16.38 -9.91 11.91
CA GLU A 10 17.70 -9.23 11.89
C GLU A 10 18.01 -8.57 10.53
N GLU A 11 17.64 -9.18 9.41
CA GLU A 11 17.82 -8.54 8.08
C GLU A 11 16.94 -7.29 7.90
N GLY A 12 15.72 -7.27 8.46
CA GLY A 12 14.84 -6.10 8.43
C GLY A 12 15.35 -4.93 9.30
N GLY A 13 15.99 -5.24 10.43
CA GLY A 13 16.58 -4.24 11.33
C GLY A 13 17.91 -3.66 10.82
N ALA A 14 18.75 -4.48 10.18
CA ALA A 14 20.05 -4.08 9.68
C ALA A 14 19.96 -3.10 8.49
N ALA A 15 19.02 -3.31 7.56
CA ALA A 15 18.80 -2.42 6.42
C ALA A 15 18.31 -1.01 6.84
N ALA A 16 17.61 -0.92 7.98
CA ALA A 16 17.16 0.35 8.55
C ALA A 16 18.28 1.09 9.30
N ALA A 17 19.28 0.36 9.83
CA ALA A 17 20.37 0.93 10.62
C ALA A 17 21.49 1.57 9.76
N GLU A 18 21.69 1.14 8.51
CA GLU A 18 22.69 1.74 7.61
C GLU A 18 22.31 3.13 7.10
N ARG A 19 21.01 3.44 7.05
CA ARG A 19 20.54 4.79 6.75
C ARG A 19 20.34 5.48 8.11
N GLY A 20 21.04 6.59 8.34
CA GLY A 20 21.07 7.29 9.64
C GLY A 20 19.69 7.53 10.26
N PRO A 21 19.61 7.98 11.53
CA PRO A 21 18.42 7.88 12.39
C PRO A 21 17.09 8.38 11.80
N GLY A 22 17.10 9.28 10.82
CA GLY A 22 15.91 9.70 10.08
C GLY A 22 15.28 8.65 9.16
N ALA A 23 16.03 7.60 8.78
CA ALA A 23 15.56 6.58 7.85
C ALA A 23 14.46 5.70 8.43
N ALA A 24 14.51 5.43 9.74
CA ALA A 24 13.45 4.76 10.46
C ALA A 24 12.11 5.53 10.40
N TYR A 25 12.17 6.85 10.23
CA TYR A 25 10.98 7.71 10.17
C TYR A 25 10.48 7.96 8.74
N HIS A 26 11.29 7.65 7.72
CA HIS A 26 10.98 7.95 6.32
C HIS A 26 9.63 7.37 5.87
N MET A 27 9.31 6.14 6.29
CA MET A 27 8.06 5.48 5.90
C MET A 27 6.81 6.19 6.46
N PHE A 28 6.93 6.79 7.65
CA PHE A 28 5.83 7.56 8.25
C PHE A 28 5.60 8.87 7.51
N VAL A 29 6.69 9.56 7.11
CA VAL A 29 6.59 10.78 6.30
C VAL A 29 5.93 10.49 4.95
N LEU A 30 6.33 9.39 4.29
CA LEU A 30 5.69 8.95 3.04
C LEU A 30 4.20 8.63 3.22
N MET A 31 3.83 7.96 4.32
CA MET A 31 2.44 7.64 4.61
C MET A 31 1.60 8.88 4.89
N GLU A 32 2.17 9.88 5.57
CA GLU A 32 1.50 11.16 5.83
C GLU A 32 1.23 11.93 4.54
N ASP A 33 2.25 12.08 3.69
CA ASP A 33 2.11 12.73 2.36
C ASP A 33 1.11 11.98 1.46
N LEU A 34 1.14 10.65 1.45
CA LEU A 34 0.15 9.84 0.75
C LEU A 34 -1.27 10.13 1.25
N LEU A 35 -1.47 10.10 2.57
CA LEU A 35 -2.79 10.28 3.17
C LEU A 35 -3.36 11.68 2.88
N ASP A 36 -2.52 12.71 2.92
CA ASP A 36 -2.95 14.08 2.62
C ASP A 36 -3.35 14.24 1.15
N LYS A 37 -2.60 13.64 0.22
CA LYS A 37 -3.00 13.58 -1.20
C LYS A 37 -4.31 12.84 -1.41
N LEU A 38 -4.52 11.71 -0.73
CA LEU A 38 -5.76 10.94 -0.80
C LEU A 38 -6.96 11.75 -0.28
N LYS A 39 -6.79 12.50 0.81
CA LYS A 39 -7.84 13.39 1.35
C LYS A 39 -8.23 14.49 0.36
N LEU A 40 -7.25 15.11 -0.33
CA LEU A 40 -7.54 16.10 -1.38
C LEU A 40 -8.41 15.52 -2.51
N LEU A 41 -8.30 14.22 -2.75
CA LEU A 41 -9.07 13.49 -3.77
C LEU A 41 -10.38 12.89 -3.24
N SER A 42 -10.77 13.18 -1.99
CA SER A 42 -11.99 12.65 -1.34
C SER A 42 -12.06 11.11 -1.33
N TYR A 43 -10.92 10.44 -1.10
CA TYR A 43 -10.82 8.99 -1.21
C TYR A 43 -11.76 8.20 -0.27
N GLU A 44 -12.11 8.73 0.91
CA GLU A 44 -13.03 8.05 1.83
C GLU A 44 -14.41 7.86 1.19
N GLU A 45 -14.86 8.89 0.47
CA GLU A 45 -16.16 8.90 -0.19
C GLU A 45 -16.16 8.11 -1.49
N GLU A 46 -15.09 8.26 -2.27
CA GLU A 46 -15.04 7.75 -3.63
C GLU A 46 -14.45 6.34 -3.72
N ALA A 47 -13.46 6.01 -2.89
CA ALA A 47 -12.82 4.70 -2.87
C ALA A 47 -13.37 3.83 -1.75
N LEU A 48 -13.30 4.28 -0.50
CA LEU A 48 -13.55 3.40 0.66
C LEU A 48 -15.03 3.05 0.87
N ARG A 49 -15.93 4.01 0.64
CA ARG A 49 -17.38 3.82 0.83
C ARG A 49 -17.92 2.65 0.02
N ARG A 50 -17.43 2.46 -1.21
CA ARG A 50 -17.84 1.35 -2.09
C ARG A 50 -17.45 -0.02 -1.56
N HIS A 51 -16.39 -0.08 -0.75
CA HIS A 51 -15.85 -1.31 -0.19
C HIS A 51 -16.17 -1.48 1.31
N ASN A 52 -17.00 -0.60 1.89
CA ASN A 52 -17.31 -0.58 3.32
C ASN A 52 -16.05 -0.56 4.22
N MET A 53 -14.99 0.10 3.73
CA MET A 53 -13.69 0.13 4.40
C MET A 53 -13.58 1.34 5.33
N ARG A 54 -12.78 1.18 6.39
CA ARG A 54 -12.52 2.26 7.36
C ARG A 54 -11.47 3.23 6.81
N PRO A 55 -11.54 4.53 7.16
CA PRO A 55 -10.47 5.48 6.88
C PRO A 55 -9.11 4.99 7.36
N LEU A 56 -8.07 5.35 6.59
CA LEU A 56 -6.70 4.91 6.85
C LEU A 56 -6.11 5.72 8.00
N SER A 57 -5.43 5.03 8.92
CA SER A 57 -4.58 5.72 9.91
C SER A 57 -3.31 6.23 9.25
N ARG A 58 -2.67 7.27 9.83
CA ARG A 58 -1.36 7.78 9.37
C ARG A 58 -0.21 6.76 9.43
N HIS A 59 -0.42 5.59 10.03
CA HIS A 59 0.56 4.52 10.10
C HIS A 59 0.14 3.31 9.24
N TYR A 60 -0.95 3.40 8.47
CA TYR A 60 -1.61 2.24 7.88
C TYR A 60 -0.69 1.42 6.96
N PHE A 61 0.08 2.05 6.06
CA PHE A 61 1.11 1.35 5.28
C PHE A 61 2.51 1.43 5.89
N ALA A 62 2.71 2.25 6.93
CA ALA A 62 4.02 2.43 7.55
C ALA A 62 4.39 1.29 8.50
N LEU A 63 3.40 0.57 9.04
CA LEU A 63 3.60 -0.57 9.93
C LEU A 63 2.99 -1.83 9.31
N PRO A 64 3.68 -2.98 9.30
CA PRO A 64 3.11 -4.22 8.82
C PRO A 64 2.16 -4.80 9.88
N THR A 65 0.86 -4.51 9.76
CA THR A 65 -0.16 -4.99 10.72
C THR A 65 -0.83 -6.26 10.21
N ASN A 66 -1.47 -6.18 9.04
CA ASN A 66 -2.09 -7.30 8.36
C ASN A 66 -1.73 -7.22 6.86
N PRO A 67 -0.72 -7.96 6.40
CA PRO A 67 -0.24 -7.87 5.02
C PRO A 67 -1.32 -8.15 3.97
N GLY A 68 -2.26 -9.07 4.25
CA GLY A 68 -3.35 -9.39 3.31
C GLY A 68 -4.33 -8.23 3.16
N GLU A 69 -4.78 -7.67 4.28
CA GLU A 69 -5.69 -6.51 4.28
C GLU A 69 -5.01 -5.27 3.66
N GLN A 70 -3.75 -5.02 4.02
CA GLN A 70 -2.98 -3.92 3.48
C GLN A 70 -2.76 -4.07 1.97
N PHE A 71 -2.49 -5.28 1.49
CA PHE A 71 -2.37 -5.55 0.06
C PHE A 71 -3.70 -5.27 -0.67
N PHE A 72 -4.82 -5.78 -0.14
CA PHE A 72 -6.12 -5.52 -0.74
C PHE A 72 -6.46 -4.02 -0.77
N MET A 73 -6.17 -3.30 0.31
CA MET A 73 -6.33 -1.84 0.38
C MET A 73 -5.46 -1.14 -0.66
N PHE A 74 -4.19 -1.54 -0.80
CA PHE A 74 -3.28 -0.99 -1.80
C PHE A 74 -3.85 -1.18 -3.22
N CYS A 75 -4.26 -2.40 -3.56
CA CYS A 75 -4.85 -2.73 -4.84
C CYS A 75 -6.11 -1.90 -5.12
N THR A 76 -6.94 -1.70 -4.09
CA THR A 76 -8.16 -0.88 -4.19
C THR A 76 -7.85 0.58 -4.47
N LEU A 77 -6.89 1.17 -3.75
CA LEU A 77 -6.48 2.55 -3.98
C LEU A 77 -5.83 2.72 -5.35
N ALA A 78 -4.97 1.78 -5.76
CA ALA A 78 -4.31 1.82 -7.07
C ALA A 78 -5.34 1.77 -8.21
N ALA A 79 -6.28 0.84 -8.16
CA ALA A 79 -7.36 0.71 -9.14
C ALA A 79 -8.20 1.98 -9.24
N TRP A 80 -8.58 2.55 -8.10
CA TRP A 80 -9.33 3.80 -8.04
C TRP A 80 -8.54 4.99 -8.60
N LEU A 81 -7.27 5.15 -8.24
CA LEU A 81 -6.42 6.24 -8.72
C LEU A 81 -6.17 6.17 -10.23
N ILE A 82 -5.90 4.97 -10.76
CA ILE A 82 -5.72 4.76 -12.22
C ILE A 82 -7.01 5.12 -12.96
N THR A 83 -8.16 4.67 -12.45
CA THR A 83 -9.48 5.02 -13.00
C THR A 83 -9.75 6.51 -12.95
N LYS A 84 -9.41 7.16 -11.82
CA LYS A 84 -9.57 8.62 -11.64
C LYS A 84 -8.66 9.43 -12.56
N ALA A 85 -7.52 8.88 -12.96
CA ALA A 85 -6.63 9.48 -13.96
C ALA A 85 -7.11 9.30 -15.41
N GLY A 86 -8.27 8.68 -15.64
CA GLY A 86 -8.89 8.54 -16.96
C GLY A 86 -8.62 7.21 -17.67
N HIS A 87 -7.94 6.27 -17.00
CA HIS A 87 -7.65 4.94 -17.53
C HIS A 87 -8.55 3.91 -16.83
N PRO A 88 -9.58 3.36 -17.47
CA PRO A 88 -10.46 2.38 -16.84
C PRO A 88 -9.67 1.20 -16.29
N PHE A 89 -9.80 0.93 -14.99
CA PHE A 89 -9.14 -0.17 -14.32
C PHE A 89 -10.17 -1.05 -13.61
N GLU A 90 -10.11 -2.36 -13.85
CA GLU A 90 -10.99 -3.30 -13.17
C GLU A 90 -10.56 -3.47 -11.72
N GLN A 91 -11.52 -3.32 -10.81
CA GLN A 91 -11.28 -3.45 -9.38
C GLN A 91 -10.90 -4.88 -9.02
N PRO A 92 -9.71 -5.11 -8.41
CA PRO A 92 -9.26 -6.44 -8.02
C PRO A 92 -10.20 -7.08 -6.98
N GLN A 93 -10.43 -8.38 -7.13
CA GLN A 93 -11.19 -9.20 -6.19
C GLN A 93 -10.27 -9.85 -5.15
N GLU A 94 -10.83 -10.23 -4.00
CA GLU A 94 -10.06 -10.85 -2.90
C GLU A 94 -9.41 -12.20 -3.28
N TYR A 95 -9.96 -12.89 -4.28
CA TYR A 95 -9.48 -14.19 -4.76
C TYR A 95 -8.55 -14.11 -5.97
N ASP A 96 -8.33 -12.90 -6.50
CA ASP A 96 -7.43 -12.72 -7.62
C ASP A 96 -5.98 -13.02 -7.20
N ASP A 97 -5.20 -13.58 -8.13
CA ASP A 97 -3.78 -13.82 -7.87
C ASP A 97 -3.05 -12.49 -7.60
N PRO A 98 -2.38 -12.32 -6.44
CA PRO A 98 -1.72 -11.07 -6.09
C PRO A 98 -0.68 -10.60 -7.12
N ASN A 99 0.06 -11.53 -7.73
CA ASN A 99 1.10 -11.19 -8.69
C ASN A 99 0.48 -10.74 -10.02
N ALA A 100 -0.63 -11.34 -10.44
CA ALA A 100 -1.39 -10.92 -11.61
C ALA A 100 -1.96 -9.51 -11.42
N VAL A 101 -2.52 -9.20 -10.25
CA VAL A 101 -3.05 -7.86 -9.93
C VAL A 101 -1.93 -6.81 -10.02
N ILE A 102 -0.78 -7.06 -9.38
CA ILE A 102 0.38 -6.15 -9.45
C ILE A 102 0.89 -6.01 -10.89
N SER A 103 0.95 -7.10 -11.65
CA SER A 103 1.36 -7.06 -13.05
C SER A 103 0.43 -6.19 -13.89
N ASN A 104 -0.88 -6.24 -13.64
CA ASN A 104 -1.86 -5.40 -14.32
C ASN A 104 -1.70 -3.92 -13.94
N VAL A 105 -1.56 -3.62 -12.64
CA VAL A 105 -1.28 -2.24 -12.16
C VAL A 105 -0.03 -1.68 -12.83
N LEU A 106 1.07 -2.44 -12.85
CA LEU A 106 2.32 -2.03 -13.49
C LEU A 106 2.18 -1.84 -15.01
N SER A 107 1.41 -2.70 -15.68
CA SER A 107 1.15 -2.59 -17.11
C SER A 107 0.45 -1.26 -17.43
N GLN A 108 -0.56 -0.90 -16.63
CA GLN A 108 -1.29 0.36 -16.79
C GLN A 108 -0.41 1.56 -16.47
N LEU A 109 0.36 1.52 -15.38
CA LEU A 109 1.29 2.61 -15.04
C LEU A 109 2.35 2.89 -16.11
N ARG A 110 2.71 1.89 -16.93
CA ARG A 110 3.65 2.05 -18.05
C ARG A 110 3.01 2.63 -19.31
N SER A 111 1.69 2.67 -19.40
CA SER A 111 0.96 3.18 -20.57
C SER A 111 0.49 4.63 -20.41
N PHE A 112 0.70 5.23 -19.22
CA PHE A 112 0.61 6.67 -19.00
C PHE A 112 1.74 7.42 -19.72
#